data_AF-A0A1G5AHF2-F1
#
_entry.id   AF-A0A1G5AHF2-F1
#
_cell.length_a   1.000
_cell.length_b   1.000
_cell.length_c   1.000
_cell.angle_alpha   90.00
_cell.angle_beta   90.00
_cell.angle_gamma   90.00
#
_symmetry.space_group_name_H-M   'P 1'
#
loop_
_entity.id
_entity.type
_entity.pdbx_description
1 polymer ?
#
loop_
_entity_poly.entity_id
_entity_poly.type
_entity_poly.pdbx_seq_one_letter_code
_entity_poly.pdbx_strand_id
1 'polypeptide(L)'
;MKFEELYKPFDVIIDSVRAWVATIMNPSKMCRSILDETPDTADAVTRALKIWFAGALVTILFAQGAIYRFYNIDPFSLEFYSSIAAILLIGSFLLVLPVYCAFFILRLSISFRDTFITFLVLTAVFFPLIALASTPILVVILEFLRIIKTHAIDLSTWDNFFTQIGVAFMKTVESNKTTWTIWSHSQSLTSSIPAFLFAIQVSIIFNFLSERYQIERIRVFDAGTFGLVMGGSLIGIVLVSYLFTLYTFMVK
;
A
#
# COMPACT_ATOMS: atom_id res chain seq x y z
N MET A 1 4.37 24.80 27.68
CA MET A 1 3.56 24.08 26.69
C MET A 1 2.14 24.05 27.23
N LYS A 2 1.17 24.65 26.53
CA LYS A 2 -0.22 24.73 27.02
C LYS A 2 -0.89 23.36 26.85
N PHE A 3 -1.75 22.95 27.78
CA PHE A 3 -2.48 21.66 27.70
C PHE A 3 -3.23 21.49 26.36
N GLU A 4 -3.71 22.59 25.77
CA GLU A 4 -4.34 22.62 24.44
C GLU A 4 -3.41 22.17 23.30
N GLU A 5 -2.09 22.33 23.42
CA GLU A 5 -1.12 21.90 22.40
C GLU A 5 -0.87 20.39 22.44
N LEU A 6 -1.11 19.74 23.59
CA LEU A 6 -0.99 18.29 23.74
C LEU A 6 -2.15 17.52 23.09
N TYR A 7 -3.35 18.12 22.98
CA TYR A 7 -4.52 17.46 22.38
C TYR A 7 -4.63 17.61 20.86
N LYS A 8 -4.03 18.67 20.28
CA LYS A 8 -4.07 18.92 18.82
C LYS A 8 -3.69 17.71 17.96
N PRO A 9 -2.63 16.93 18.26
CA PRO A 9 -2.30 15.75 17.47
C PRO A 9 -3.36 14.65 17.55
N PHE A 10 -3.97 14.48 18.73
CA PHE A 10 -5.04 13.49 18.93
C PHE A 10 -6.32 13.88 18.21
N ASP A 11 -6.70 15.15 18.26
CA ASP A 11 -7.88 15.67 17.54
C ASP A 11 -7.71 15.46 16.02
N VAL A 12 -6.52 15.73 15.48
CA VAL A 12 -6.21 15.50 14.06
C VAL A 12 -6.31 14.02 13.68
N ILE A 13 -5.85 13.10 14.54
CA ILE A 13 -5.96 11.65 14.29
C ILE A 13 -7.43 11.21 14.32
N ILE A 14 -8.20 11.64 15.32
CA ILE A 14 -9.61 11.30 15.46
C ILE A 14 -10.41 11.80 14.25
N ASP A 15 -10.18 13.04 13.83
CA ASP A 15 -10.84 13.62 12.66
C ASP A 15 -10.47 12.86 11.37
N SER A 16 -9.21 12.47 11.22
CA SER A 16 -8.73 11.69 10.08
C SER A 16 -9.38 10.30 10.03
N VAL A 17 -9.49 9.62 11.17
CA VAL A 17 -10.15 8.31 11.28
C VAL A 17 -11.66 8.44 11.02
N ARG A 18 -12.33 9.46 11.56
CA ARG A 18 -13.76 9.70 11.28
C ARG A 18 -14.00 9.97 9.79
N ALA A 19 -13.16 10.79 9.17
CA ALA A 19 -13.23 11.05 7.73
C ALA A 19 -13.02 9.77 6.92
N TRP A 20 -12.08 8.92 7.32
CA TRP A 20 -11.85 7.63 6.69
C TRP A 20 -13.05 6.67 6.84
N VAL A 21 -13.66 6.57 8.03
CA VAL A 21 -14.89 5.76 8.23
C VAL A 21 -16.03 6.25 7.35
N ALA A 22 -16.24 7.58 7.26
CA ALA A 22 -17.22 8.15 6.36
C ALA A 22 -16.91 7.85 4.89
N THR A 23 -15.62 7.79 4.53
CA THR A 23 -15.15 7.47 3.18
C THR A 23 -15.45 6.02 2.81
N ILE A 24 -15.31 5.05 3.72
CA ILE A 24 -15.65 3.64 3.46
C ILE A 24 -17.10 3.49 3.00
N MET A 25 -18.02 4.23 3.64
CA MET A 25 -19.45 4.13 3.34
C MET A 25 -19.79 4.65 1.94
N ASN A 26 -19.08 5.66 1.45
CA ASN A 26 -19.30 6.21 0.11
C ASN A 26 -18.04 6.93 -0.42
N PRO A 27 -17.07 6.20 -0.98
CA PRO A 27 -15.78 6.78 -1.35
C PRO A 27 -15.91 7.76 -2.52
N SER A 28 -16.77 7.47 -3.50
CA SER A 28 -17.02 8.36 -4.63
C SER A 28 -17.64 9.68 -4.21
N LYS A 29 -18.57 9.69 -3.24
CA LYS A 29 -19.13 10.93 -2.69
C LYS A 29 -18.07 11.75 -1.96
N MET A 30 -17.17 11.10 -1.21
CA MET A 30 -16.06 11.79 -0.55
C MET A 30 -15.10 12.44 -1.56
N CYS A 31 -14.76 11.74 -2.65
CA CYS A 31 -13.96 12.32 -3.72
C CYS A 31 -14.63 13.59 -4.30
N ARG A 32 -15.95 13.56 -4.54
CA ARG A 32 -16.69 14.75 -5.04
C ARG A 32 -16.64 15.90 -4.03
N SER A 33 -16.94 15.65 -2.75
CA SER A 33 -16.87 16.69 -1.71
C SER A 33 -15.48 17.35 -1.66
N ILE A 34 -14.40 16.57 -1.65
CA ILE A 34 -13.03 17.12 -1.63
C ILE A 34 -12.72 17.93 -2.90
N LEU A 35 -13.12 17.42 -4.07
CA LEU A 35 -12.78 18.04 -5.35
C LEU A 35 -13.65 19.26 -5.68
N ASP A 36 -14.91 19.27 -5.27
CA ASP A 36 -15.89 20.30 -5.65
C ASP A 36 -16.01 21.40 -4.59
N GLU A 37 -15.86 21.07 -3.30
CA GLU A 37 -16.04 22.04 -2.20
C GLU A 37 -14.74 22.77 -1.83
N THR A 38 -13.59 22.31 -2.33
CA THR A 38 -12.28 22.86 -1.98
C THR A 38 -11.56 23.34 -3.24
N PRO A 39 -11.70 24.62 -3.65
CA PRO A 39 -11.07 25.11 -4.88
C PRO A 39 -9.54 25.16 -4.77
N ASP A 40 -9.00 25.42 -3.58
CA ASP A 40 -7.56 25.38 -3.34
C ASP A 40 -7.01 23.94 -3.44
N THR A 41 -5.93 23.80 -4.21
CA THR A 41 -5.31 22.49 -4.48
C THR A 41 -4.59 21.95 -3.25
N ALA A 42 -3.92 22.81 -2.47
CA ALA A 42 -3.17 22.37 -1.31
C ALA A 42 -4.11 21.86 -0.19
N ASP A 43 -5.21 22.56 0.10
CA ASP A 43 -6.21 22.09 1.07
C ASP A 43 -6.87 20.78 0.62
N ALA A 44 -7.24 20.67 -0.66
CA ALA A 44 -7.88 19.45 -1.19
C ALA A 44 -6.95 18.21 -1.09
N VAL A 45 -5.68 18.37 -1.45
CA VAL A 45 -4.67 17.30 -1.30
C VAL A 45 -4.45 16.97 0.18
N THR A 46 -4.41 17.97 1.06
CA THR A 46 -4.25 17.76 2.51
C THR A 46 -5.41 16.94 3.09
N ARG A 47 -6.66 17.24 2.71
CA ARG A 47 -7.83 16.45 3.12
C ARG A 47 -7.76 15.01 2.63
N ALA A 48 -7.37 14.79 1.38
CA ALA A 48 -7.20 13.45 0.82
C ALA A 48 -6.07 12.67 1.54
N LEU A 49 -4.96 13.33 1.85
CA LEU A 49 -3.84 12.73 2.59
C LEU A 49 -4.23 12.33 4.00
N LYS A 50 -5.03 13.13 4.72
CA LYS A 50 -5.55 12.74 6.05
C LYS A 50 -6.31 11.42 6.00
N ILE A 51 -7.19 11.26 5.01
CA ILE A 51 -7.95 10.02 4.79
C ILE A 51 -6.99 8.87 4.44
N TRP A 52 -6.02 9.12 3.56
CA TRP A 52 -5.02 8.14 3.16
C TRP A 52 -4.17 7.66 4.34
N PHE A 53 -3.67 8.57 5.17
CA PHE A 53 -2.88 8.23 6.36
C PHE A 53 -3.71 7.46 7.39
N ALA A 54 -4.98 7.78 7.58
CA ALA A 54 -5.87 6.97 8.41
C ALA A 54 -6.01 5.54 7.86
N GLY A 55 -6.18 5.37 6.55
CA GLY A 55 -6.20 4.05 5.91
C GLY A 55 -4.88 3.28 6.07
N ALA A 56 -3.75 3.97 5.91
CA ALA A 56 -2.41 3.40 6.13
C ALA A 56 -2.21 2.97 7.60
N LEU A 57 -2.66 3.79 8.55
CA LEU A 57 -2.64 3.48 9.98
C LEU A 57 -3.47 2.23 10.30
N VAL A 58 -4.70 2.15 9.80
CA VAL A 58 -5.56 0.98 9.97
C VAL A 58 -4.87 -0.27 9.40
N THR A 59 -4.24 -0.12 8.24
CA THR A 59 -3.55 -1.20 7.55
C THR A 59 -2.34 -1.72 8.33
N ILE A 60 -1.42 -0.83 8.70
CA ILE A 60 -0.15 -1.19 9.34
C ILE A 60 -0.39 -1.69 10.77
N LEU A 61 -1.22 -0.99 11.55
CA LEU A 61 -1.41 -1.30 12.97
C LEU A 61 -2.42 -2.43 13.20
N PHE A 62 -3.53 -2.44 12.46
CA PHE A 62 -4.65 -3.34 12.76
C PHE A 62 -4.72 -4.53 11.79
N ALA A 63 -4.57 -4.31 10.48
CA ALA A 63 -4.63 -5.42 9.52
C ALA A 63 -3.38 -6.32 9.57
N GLN A 64 -2.18 -5.72 9.68
CA GLN A 64 -0.92 -6.47 9.66
C GLN A 64 -0.13 -6.42 10.98
N GLY A 65 -0.53 -5.57 11.94
CA GLY A 65 0.25 -5.34 13.17
C GLY A 65 0.41 -6.57 14.06
N ALA A 66 -0.52 -7.53 14.02
CA ALA A 66 -0.33 -8.81 14.72
C ALA A 66 0.83 -9.61 14.12
N ILE A 67 0.91 -9.67 12.79
CA ILE A 67 2.00 -10.35 12.08
C ILE A 67 3.33 -9.65 12.34
N TYR A 68 3.40 -8.32 12.22
CA TYR A 68 4.64 -7.60 12.54
C TYR A 68 5.17 -7.94 13.95
N ARG A 69 4.27 -7.99 14.95
CA ARG A 69 4.64 -8.38 16.32
C ARG A 69 5.14 -9.81 16.45
N PHE A 70 4.58 -10.77 15.70
CA PHE A 70 5.10 -12.15 15.69
C PHE A 70 6.56 -12.24 15.20
N TYR A 71 7.02 -11.27 14.42
CA TYR A 71 8.40 -11.17 13.93
C TYR A 71 9.20 -10.08 14.67
N ASN A 72 8.81 -9.74 15.90
CA ASN A 72 9.48 -8.75 16.75
C ASN A 72 9.66 -7.37 16.10
N ILE A 73 8.77 -7.01 15.16
CA ILE A 73 8.67 -5.65 14.62
C ILE A 73 7.62 -4.93 15.45
N ASP A 74 7.96 -3.80 16.04
CA ASP A 74 6.98 -2.95 16.73
C ASP A 74 6.22 -2.08 15.72
N PRO A 75 4.94 -2.38 15.43
CA PRO A 75 4.16 -1.59 14.48
C PRO A 75 3.86 -0.17 15.02
N PHE A 76 3.94 0.05 16.33
CA PHE A 76 3.71 1.35 16.96
C PHE A 76 4.95 2.23 16.99
N SER A 77 6.12 1.70 16.62
CA SER A 77 7.33 2.50 16.43
C SER A 77 7.08 3.55 15.35
N LEU A 78 7.28 4.82 15.71
CA LEU A 78 7.11 5.95 14.79
C LEU A 78 8.00 5.80 13.54
N GLU A 79 9.23 5.32 13.73
CA GLU A 79 10.20 5.13 12.66
C GLU A 79 9.76 4.05 11.68
N PHE A 80 9.25 2.92 12.19
CA PHE A 80 8.73 1.86 11.35
C PHE A 80 7.46 2.32 10.61
N TYR A 81 6.48 2.85 11.33
CA TYR A 81 5.23 3.31 10.75
C TYR A 81 5.46 4.38 9.67
N SER A 82 6.27 5.40 9.95
CA SER A 82 6.56 6.48 9.01
C SER A 82 7.32 5.99 7.78
N SER A 83 8.25 5.04 7.93
CA SER A 83 8.97 4.43 6.82
C SER A 83 8.03 3.65 5.89
N ILE A 84 7.19 2.78 6.46
CA ILE A 84 6.23 2.00 5.67
C ILE A 84 5.18 2.91 5.02
N ALA A 85 4.65 3.90 5.76
CA ALA A 85 3.72 4.88 5.20
C ALA A 85 4.37 5.70 4.07
N ALA A 86 5.61 6.13 4.21
CA ALA A 86 6.32 6.84 3.14
C ALA A 86 6.48 5.97 1.89
N ILE A 87 6.88 4.70 2.06
CA ILE A 87 7.01 3.75 0.95
C ILE A 87 5.68 3.53 0.23
N LEU A 88 4.58 3.33 0.98
CA LEU A 88 3.24 3.18 0.41
C LEU A 88 2.76 4.44 -0.31
N LEU A 89 3.11 5.63 0.19
CA LEU A 89 2.76 6.90 -0.45
C LEU A 89 3.54 7.10 -1.75
N ILE A 90 4.85 6.80 -1.73
CA ILE A 90 5.70 6.80 -2.93
C ILE A 90 5.14 5.80 -3.95
N GLY A 91 4.78 4.60 -3.53
CA GLY A 91 4.15 3.60 -4.40
C GLY A 91 2.84 4.10 -5.01
N SER A 92 1.99 4.75 -4.22
CA SER A 92 0.75 5.37 -4.71
C SER A 92 1.04 6.45 -5.78
N PHE A 93 2.05 7.29 -5.54
CA PHE A 93 2.46 8.32 -6.51
C PHE A 93 3.01 7.72 -7.80
N LEU A 94 3.84 6.67 -7.70
CA LEU A 94 4.41 5.96 -8.85
C LEU A 94 3.36 5.22 -9.69
N LEU A 95 2.18 4.91 -9.12
CA LEU A 95 1.04 4.39 -9.89
C LEU A 95 0.25 5.51 -10.58
N VAL A 96 0.04 6.64 -9.90
CA VAL A 96 -0.75 7.76 -10.42
C VAL A 96 -0.06 8.47 -11.57
N LEU A 97 1.25 8.71 -11.45
CA LEU A 97 1.99 9.51 -12.43
C LEU A 97 1.94 8.90 -13.85
N PRO A 98 2.22 7.60 -14.06
CA PRO A 98 2.09 6.95 -15.37
C PRO A 98 0.66 6.95 -15.91
N VAL A 99 -0.35 6.79 -15.05
CA VAL A 99 -1.77 6.90 -15.44
C VAL A 99 -2.10 8.29 -15.96
N TYR A 100 -1.67 9.32 -15.25
CA TYR A 100 -1.84 10.70 -15.69
C TYR A 100 -1.09 10.99 -17.00
N CYS A 101 0.15 10.52 -17.13
CA CYS A 101 0.92 10.63 -18.37
C CYS A 101 0.21 9.94 -19.54
N ALA A 102 -0.40 8.78 -19.32
CA ALA A 102 -1.17 8.08 -20.35
C ALA A 102 -2.42 8.86 -20.77
N PHE A 103 -3.17 9.43 -19.81
CA PHE A 103 -4.28 10.34 -20.11
C PHE A 103 -3.82 11.52 -20.96
N PHE A 104 -2.69 12.14 -20.61
CA PHE A 104 -2.11 13.24 -21.36
C PHE A 104 -1.73 12.84 -22.79
N ILE A 105 -0.99 11.73 -22.97
CA ILE A 105 -0.57 11.21 -24.28
C ILE A 105 -1.77 10.91 -25.18
N LEU A 106 -2.83 10.34 -24.60
CA LEU A 106 -4.07 10.00 -25.31
C LEU A 106 -5.07 11.15 -25.38
N ARG A 107 -4.62 12.37 -25.05
CA ARG A 107 -5.38 13.64 -25.17
C ARG A 107 -6.70 13.62 -24.41
N LEU A 108 -6.72 13.00 -23.23
CA LEU A 108 -7.83 13.06 -22.29
C LEU A 108 -7.60 14.24 -21.34
N SER A 109 -8.55 15.17 -21.29
CA SER A 109 -8.49 16.40 -20.51
C SER A 109 -8.80 16.16 -19.02
N ILE A 110 -8.05 15.26 -18.38
CA ILE A 110 -8.19 14.91 -16.95
C ILE A 110 -7.11 15.65 -16.16
N SER A 111 -7.46 16.19 -14.99
CA SER A 111 -6.51 16.88 -14.10
C SER A 111 -5.64 15.88 -13.32
N PHE A 112 -4.36 16.21 -13.14
CA PHE A 112 -3.48 15.46 -12.24
C PHE A 112 -3.99 15.49 -10.81
N ARG A 113 -4.43 16.65 -10.32
CA ARG A 113 -4.98 16.83 -8.97
C ARG A 113 -6.14 15.85 -8.73
N ASP A 114 -7.09 15.80 -9.65
CA ASP A 114 -8.30 15.01 -9.52
C ASP A 114 -7.97 13.52 -9.58
N THR A 115 -7.05 13.13 -10.47
CA THR A 115 -6.52 11.76 -10.54
C THR A 115 -5.86 11.39 -9.21
N PHE A 116 -4.93 12.20 -8.72
CA PHE A 116 -4.18 11.94 -7.49
C PHE A 116 -5.08 11.84 -6.25
N ILE A 117 -6.00 12.79 -6.06
CA ILE A 117 -6.96 12.76 -4.94
C ILE A 117 -7.85 11.53 -5.02
N THR A 118 -8.37 11.19 -6.21
CA THR A 118 -9.22 10.02 -6.41
C THR A 118 -8.48 8.74 -6.05
N PHE A 119 -7.22 8.61 -6.49
CA PHE A 119 -6.37 7.50 -6.09
C PHE A 119 -6.13 7.48 -4.59
N LEU A 120 -5.74 8.57 -3.94
CA LEU A 120 -5.49 8.59 -2.50
C LEU A 120 -6.72 8.13 -1.68
N VAL A 121 -7.88 8.71 -1.96
CA VAL A 121 -9.11 8.43 -1.21
C VAL A 121 -9.56 6.98 -1.40
N LEU A 122 -9.61 6.49 -2.65
CA LEU A 122 -10.03 5.11 -2.91
C LEU A 122 -9.00 4.10 -2.41
N THR A 123 -7.72 4.37 -2.58
CA THR A 123 -6.63 3.52 -2.06
C THR A 123 -6.73 3.35 -0.54
N ALA A 124 -7.06 4.42 0.20
CA ALA A 124 -7.22 4.38 1.65
C ALA A 124 -8.28 3.37 2.12
N VAL A 125 -9.33 3.14 1.32
CA VAL A 125 -10.42 2.19 1.62
C VAL A 125 -9.99 0.75 1.34
N PHE A 126 -9.28 0.53 0.24
CA PHE A 126 -8.88 -0.81 -0.20
C PHE A 126 -7.64 -1.34 0.50
N PHE A 127 -6.78 -0.47 1.03
CA PHE A 127 -5.54 -0.85 1.72
C PHE A 127 -5.72 -1.92 2.82
N PRO A 128 -6.63 -1.78 3.79
CA PRO A 128 -6.79 -2.82 4.81
C PRO A 128 -7.25 -4.16 4.24
N LEU A 129 -8.12 -4.14 3.22
CA LEU A 129 -8.62 -5.36 2.57
C LEU A 129 -7.51 -6.08 1.82
N ILE A 130 -6.74 -5.34 1.03
CA ILE A 130 -5.58 -5.86 0.30
C ILE A 130 -4.53 -6.40 1.28
N ALA A 131 -4.29 -5.69 2.38
CA ALA A 131 -3.32 -6.09 3.40
C ALA A 131 -3.72 -7.38 4.14
N LEU A 132 -5.00 -7.53 4.49
CA LEU A 132 -5.53 -8.77 5.06
C LEU A 132 -5.38 -9.94 4.07
N ALA A 133 -5.80 -9.74 2.82
CA ALA A 133 -5.71 -10.77 1.79
C ALA A 133 -4.25 -11.18 1.46
N SER A 134 -3.32 -10.23 1.55
CA SER A 134 -1.88 -10.44 1.30
C SER A 134 -1.09 -10.87 2.54
N THR A 135 -1.76 -11.07 3.68
CA THR A 135 -1.10 -11.49 4.92
C THR A 135 -0.28 -12.79 4.78
N PRO A 136 -0.76 -13.85 4.09
CA PRO A 136 0.07 -15.04 3.88
C PRO A 136 1.37 -14.75 3.12
N ILE A 137 1.34 -13.84 2.14
CA ILE A 137 2.53 -13.42 1.39
C ILE A 137 3.50 -12.67 2.32
N LEU A 138 2.99 -11.78 3.17
CA LEU A 138 3.79 -11.07 4.15
C LEU A 138 4.49 -12.04 5.12
N VAL A 139 3.79 -13.06 5.61
CA VAL A 139 4.37 -14.10 6.47
C VAL A 139 5.54 -14.80 5.77
N VAL A 140 5.37 -15.22 4.52
CA VAL A 140 6.43 -15.86 3.74
C VAL A 140 7.64 -14.94 3.56
N ILE A 141 7.41 -13.65 3.29
CA ILE A 141 8.46 -12.64 3.19
C ILE A 141 9.21 -12.50 4.52
N LEU A 142 8.49 -12.39 5.64
CA LEU A 142 9.10 -12.19 6.95
C LEU A 142 9.89 -13.42 7.40
N GLU A 143 9.41 -14.64 7.15
CA GLU A 143 10.18 -15.86 7.39
C GLU A 143 11.48 -15.86 6.56
N PHE A 144 11.39 -15.52 5.28
CA PHE A 144 12.57 -15.46 4.41
C PHE A 144 13.60 -14.44 4.93
N LEU A 145 13.16 -13.23 5.29
CA LEU A 145 14.03 -12.20 5.85
C LEU A 145 14.63 -12.62 7.20
N ARG A 146 13.85 -13.33 8.03
CA ARG A 146 14.33 -13.87 9.32
C ARG A 146 15.42 -14.91 9.11
N ILE A 147 15.27 -15.81 8.14
CA ILE A 147 16.29 -16.81 7.81
C ILE A 147 17.60 -16.12 7.43
N ILE A 148 17.54 -15.11 6.56
CA ILE A 148 18.71 -14.30 6.16
C ILE A 148 19.36 -13.65 7.38
N LYS A 149 18.56 -13.00 8.23
CA LYS A 149 19.06 -12.25 9.40
C LYS A 149 19.68 -13.16 10.47
N THR A 150 19.14 -14.36 10.62
CA THR A 150 19.60 -15.34 11.63
C THR A 150 20.88 -16.04 11.22
N HIS A 151 21.02 -16.40 9.93
CA HIS A 151 22.09 -17.28 9.47
C HIS A 151 23.39 -16.57 9.07
N ALA A 152 23.55 -15.26 9.37
CA ALA A 152 24.76 -14.47 9.07
C ALA A 152 25.35 -14.78 7.69
N ILE A 153 24.46 -14.83 6.69
CA ILE A 153 24.75 -15.36 5.37
C ILE A 153 25.86 -14.52 4.74
N ASP A 154 26.88 -15.20 4.22
CA ASP A 154 28.00 -14.53 3.57
C ASP A 154 27.53 -13.89 2.25
N LEU A 155 27.58 -12.55 2.21
CA LEU A 155 27.23 -11.73 1.06
C LEU A 155 28.43 -11.45 0.15
N SER A 156 29.61 -12.02 0.43
CA SER A 156 30.86 -11.74 -0.30
C SER A 156 30.79 -12.10 -1.78
N THR A 157 30.04 -13.14 -2.13
CA THR A 157 29.78 -13.56 -3.51
C THR A 157 28.33 -13.98 -3.69
N TRP A 158 27.77 -13.71 -4.87
CA TRP A 158 26.40 -14.10 -5.21
C TRP A 158 26.18 -15.62 -5.10
N ASP A 159 27.14 -16.43 -5.53
CA ASP A 159 27.04 -17.89 -5.47
C ASP A 159 27.00 -18.42 -4.03
N ASN A 160 27.82 -17.87 -3.13
CA ASN A 160 27.78 -18.23 -1.71
C ASN A 160 26.46 -17.82 -1.07
N PHE A 161 25.95 -16.63 -1.40
CA PHE A 161 24.66 -16.13 -0.92
C PHE A 161 23.51 -17.05 -1.32
N PHE A 162 23.39 -17.39 -2.61
CA PHE A 162 22.32 -18.25 -3.10
C PHE A 162 22.41 -19.68 -2.53
N THR A 163 23.63 -20.21 -2.42
CA THR A 163 23.86 -21.55 -1.86
C THR A 163 23.50 -21.61 -0.38
N GLN A 164 23.96 -20.64 0.43
CA GLN A 164 23.71 -20.60 1.86
C GLN A 164 22.24 -20.29 2.19
N ILE A 165 21.59 -19.39 1.43
CA ILE A 165 20.14 -19.16 1.54
C ILE A 165 19.38 -20.42 1.20
N GLY A 166 19.71 -21.09 0.08
CA GLY A 166 19.02 -22.30 -0.34
C GLY A 166 19.07 -23.38 0.74
N VAL A 167 20.25 -23.61 1.33
CA VAL A 167 20.44 -24.58 2.40
C VAL A 167 19.68 -24.18 3.68
N ALA A 168 19.78 -22.92 4.11
CA ALA A 168 19.09 -22.44 5.30
C ALA A 168 17.57 -22.46 5.14
N PHE A 169 17.07 -22.13 3.95
CA PHE A 169 15.67 -22.20 3.60
C PHE A 169 15.16 -23.64 3.64
N MET A 170 15.85 -24.58 2.97
CA MET A 170 15.46 -25.99 2.98
C MET A 170 15.43 -26.58 4.40
N LYS A 171 16.43 -26.29 5.23
CA LYS A 171 16.44 -26.72 6.64
C LYS A 171 15.26 -26.15 7.43
N THR A 172 14.90 -24.89 7.19
CA THR A 172 13.78 -24.23 7.88
C THR A 172 12.42 -24.78 7.41
N VAL A 173 12.29 -25.06 6.11
CA VAL A 173 11.09 -25.69 5.54
C VAL A 173 10.93 -27.12 6.06
N GLU A 174 11.99 -27.90 6.16
CA GLU A 174 11.93 -29.27 6.67
C GLU A 174 11.62 -29.32 8.17
N SER A 175 12.27 -28.48 8.98
CA SER A 175 12.05 -28.43 10.42
C SER A 175 10.68 -27.90 10.82
N ASN A 176 10.04 -27.07 9.98
CA ASN A 176 8.74 -26.45 10.25
C ASN A 176 7.70 -26.77 9.15
N LYS A 177 7.78 -27.98 8.60
CA LYS A 177 7.04 -28.42 7.40
C LYS A 177 5.54 -28.20 7.49
N THR A 178 4.92 -28.50 8.64
CA THR A 178 3.47 -28.35 8.83
C THR A 178 3.04 -26.89 8.70
N THR A 179 3.75 -25.98 9.38
CA THR A 179 3.51 -24.53 9.33
C THR A 179 3.68 -23.98 7.92
N TRP A 180 4.78 -24.35 7.25
CA TRP A 180 5.04 -23.97 5.85
C TRP A 180 3.97 -24.48 4.89
N THR A 181 3.48 -25.70 5.09
CA THR A 181 2.42 -26.28 4.26
C THR A 181 1.11 -25.50 4.44
N ILE A 182 0.76 -25.12 5.66
CA ILE A 182 -0.45 -24.31 5.92
C ILE A 182 -0.36 -22.95 5.26
N TRP A 183 0.79 -22.26 5.38
CA TRP A 183 0.98 -20.94 4.78
C TRP A 183 1.04 -20.97 3.26
N SER A 184 1.69 -21.98 2.66
CA SER A 184 1.72 -22.13 1.20
C SER A 184 0.34 -22.41 0.62
N HIS A 185 -0.47 -23.26 1.28
CA HIS A 185 -1.86 -23.48 0.88
C HIS A 185 -2.70 -22.21 1.04
N SER A 186 -2.55 -21.50 2.17
CA SER A 186 -3.25 -20.24 2.40
C SER A 186 -2.89 -19.18 1.35
N GLN A 187 -1.61 -19.06 1.00
CA GLN A 187 -1.14 -18.18 -0.07
C GLN A 187 -1.74 -18.59 -1.42
N SER A 188 -1.76 -19.89 -1.75
CA SER A 188 -2.37 -20.36 -3.00
C SER A 188 -3.85 -19.97 -3.08
N LEU A 189 -4.60 -20.17 -1.99
CA LEU A 189 -6.02 -19.82 -1.89
C LEU A 189 -6.29 -18.32 -2.00
N THR A 190 -5.42 -17.47 -1.43
CA THR A 190 -5.63 -16.01 -1.45
C THR A 190 -4.89 -15.29 -2.57
N SER A 191 -4.04 -15.96 -3.35
CA SER A 191 -3.11 -15.36 -4.32
C SER A 191 -3.78 -14.42 -5.34
N SER A 192 -5.01 -14.73 -5.76
CA SER A 192 -5.77 -13.92 -6.72
C SER A 192 -6.56 -12.77 -6.08
N ILE A 193 -6.83 -12.83 -4.77
CA ILE A 193 -7.69 -11.87 -4.08
C ILE A 193 -7.10 -10.45 -4.08
N PRO A 194 -5.81 -10.21 -3.75
CA PRO A 194 -5.22 -8.88 -3.85
C PRO A 194 -5.31 -8.28 -5.26
N ALA A 195 -5.05 -9.10 -6.29
CA ALA A 195 -5.13 -8.65 -7.68
C ALA A 195 -6.58 -8.29 -8.07
N PHE A 196 -7.55 -9.09 -7.64
CA PHE A 196 -8.97 -8.80 -7.84
C PHE A 196 -9.43 -7.52 -7.13
N LEU A 197 -9.04 -7.34 -5.86
CA LEU A 197 -9.32 -6.12 -5.10
C LEU A 197 -8.68 -4.88 -5.73
N PHE A 198 -7.44 -5.00 -6.21
CA PHE A 198 -6.77 -3.94 -6.94
C PHE A 198 -7.48 -3.61 -8.26
N ALA A 199 -7.92 -4.61 -9.01
CA ALA A 199 -8.68 -4.42 -10.24
C ALA A 199 -10.03 -3.72 -9.99
N ILE A 200 -10.73 -4.07 -8.90
CA ILE A 200 -11.95 -3.38 -8.46
C ILE A 200 -11.64 -1.92 -8.13
N GLN A 201 -10.61 -1.68 -7.30
CA GLN A 201 -10.21 -0.33 -6.90
C GLN A 201 -9.93 0.54 -8.14
N VAL A 202 -9.11 0.05 -9.07
CA VAL A 202 -8.77 0.73 -10.32
C VAL A 202 -10.01 0.99 -11.17
N SER A 203 -10.92 0.02 -11.27
CA SER A 203 -12.16 0.17 -12.04
C SER A 203 -13.06 1.26 -11.47
N ILE A 204 -13.15 1.36 -10.13
CA ILE A 204 -13.92 2.43 -9.47
C ILE A 204 -13.28 3.79 -9.72
N ILE A 205 -11.94 3.87 -9.64
CA ILE A 205 -11.20 5.11 -9.94
C ILE A 205 -11.48 5.59 -11.37
N PHE A 206 -11.34 4.71 -12.37
CA PHE A 206 -11.53 5.08 -13.76
C PHE A 206 -12.99 5.41 -14.10
N ASN A 207 -13.95 4.70 -13.52
CA ASN A 207 -15.36 5.06 -13.63
C ASN A 207 -15.63 6.46 -13.05
N PHE A 208 -15.07 6.77 -11.89
CA PHE A 208 -15.21 8.08 -11.28
C PHE A 208 -14.65 9.20 -12.17
N LEU A 209 -13.44 9.02 -12.70
CA LEU A 209 -12.81 10.01 -13.58
C LEU A 209 -13.58 10.18 -14.90
N SER A 210 -14.07 9.08 -15.49
CA SER A 210 -14.93 9.11 -16.68
C SER A 210 -16.19 9.94 -16.45
N GLU A 211 -16.90 9.71 -15.34
CA GLU A 211 -18.10 10.47 -14.99
C GLU A 211 -17.79 11.95 -14.72
N ARG A 212 -16.70 12.24 -14.01
CA ARG A 212 -16.33 13.61 -13.67
C ARG A 212 -16.01 14.46 -14.89
N TYR A 213 -15.30 13.89 -15.85
CA TYR A 213 -14.86 14.61 -17.06
C TYR A 213 -15.78 14.41 -18.27
N GLN A 214 -16.86 13.65 -18.13
CA GLN A 214 -17.79 13.32 -19.22
C GLN A 214 -17.05 12.69 -20.41
N ILE A 215 -16.06 11.85 -20.13
CA ILE A 215 -15.29 11.09 -21.12
C ILE A 215 -15.84 9.68 -21.19
N GLU A 216 -15.93 9.10 -22.38
CA GLU A 216 -16.32 7.70 -22.57
C GLU A 216 -15.50 6.76 -21.68
N ARG A 217 -16.20 5.87 -20.96
CA ARG A 217 -15.59 4.94 -20.00
C ARG A 217 -14.47 4.13 -20.63
N ILE A 218 -14.71 3.55 -21.81
CA ILE A 218 -13.71 2.75 -22.54
C ILE A 218 -12.40 3.53 -22.73
N ARG A 219 -12.46 4.80 -23.14
CA ARG A 219 -11.26 5.60 -23.38
C ARG A 219 -10.45 5.84 -22.10
N VAL A 220 -11.13 6.11 -20.98
CA VAL A 220 -10.47 6.27 -19.67
C VAL A 220 -9.89 4.94 -19.19
N PHE A 221 -10.61 3.83 -19.37
CA PHE A 221 -10.12 2.50 -19.01
C PHE A 221 -8.89 2.09 -19.81
N ASP A 222 -8.90 2.26 -21.12
CA ASP A 222 -7.78 1.91 -22.00
C ASP A 222 -6.53 2.73 -21.63
N ALA A 223 -6.70 4.04 -21.51
CA ALA A 223 -5.61 4.95 -21.17
C ALA A 223 -5.08 4.69 -19.75
N GLY A 224 -5.97 4.50 -18.78
CA GLY A 224 -5.60 4.24 -17.40
C GLY A 224 -4.89 2.89 -17.24
N THR A 225 -5.37 1.85 -17.91
CA THR A 225 -4.75 0.52 -17.89
C THR A 225 -3.39 0.55 -18.57
N PHE A 226 -3.26 1.24 -19.71
CA PHE A 226 -1.96 1.46 -20.35
C PHE A 226 -0.97 2.15 -19.41
N GLY A 227 -1.40 3.21 -18.71
CA GLY A 227 -0.59 3.90 -17.72
C GLY A 227 -0.16 2.99 -16.56
N LEU A 228 -1.08 2.18 -16.02
CA LEU A 228 -0.75 1.22 -14.96
C LEU A 228 0.27 0.17 -15.39
N VAL A 229 0.15 -0.34 -16.63
CA VAL A 229 1.12 -1.31 -17.17
C VAL A 229 2.51 -0.67 -17.30
N MET A 230 2.59 0.57 -17.80
CA MET A 230 3.84 1.32 -17.88
C MET A 230 4.44 1.56 -16.48
N GLY A 231 3.60 1.94 -15.52
CA GLY A 231 3.99 2.17 -14.12
C GLY A 231 4.38 0.91 -13.36
N GLY A 232 3.90 -0.26 -13.78
CA GLY A 232 4.19 -1.55 -13.14
C GLY A 232 5.70 -1.84 -13.05
N SER A 233 6.48 -1.36 -14.00
CA SER A 233 7.95 -1.48 -13.99
C SER A 233 8.62 -0.75 -12.82
N LEU A 234 8.01 0.31 -12.30
CA LEU A 234 8.53 1.14 -11.20
C LEU A 234 8.22 0.55 -9.82
N ILE A 235 7.33 -0.45 -9.74
CA ILE A 235 6.94 -1.13 -8.49
C ILE A 235 8.14 -1.86 -7.87
N GLY A 236 9.12 -2.29 -8.67
CA GLY A 236 10.32 -2.96 -8.17
C GLY A 236 11.08 -2.13 -7.13
N ILE A 237 11.17 -0.81 -7.32
CA ILE A 237 11.84 0.10 -6.37
C ILE A 237 11.09 0.12 -5.03
N VAL A 238 9.76 0.25 -5.08
CA VAL A 238 8.88 0.25 -3.89
C VAL A 238 9.02 -1.06 -3.13
N LEU A 239 9.03 -2.19 -3.84
CA LEU A 239 9.20 -3.51 -3.24
C LEU A 239 10.55 -3.66 -2.54
N VAL A 240 11.65 -3.24 -3.17
CA VAL A 240 12.99 -3.30 -2.57
C VAL A 240 13.06 -2.44 -1.31
N SER A 241 12.55 -1.20 -1.35
CA SER A 241 12.50 -0.32 -0.16
C SER A 241 11.66 -0.91 0.96
N TYR A 242 10.53 -1.55 0.63
CA TYR A 242 9.68 -2.23 1.61
C TYR A 242 10.41 -3.40 2.27
N LEU A 243 11.04 -4.28 1.48
CA LEU A 243 11.81 -5.43 1.99
C LEU A 243 12.97 -4.98 2.87
N PHE A 244 13.71 -3.95 2.45
CA PHE A 244 14.81 -3.38 3.24
C PHE A 244 14.33 -2.82 4.58
N THR A 245 13.18 -2.15 4.60
CA THR A 245 12.58 -1.61 5.82
C THR A 245 12.18 -2.74 6.77
N LEU A 246 11.46 -3.76 6.27
CA LEU A 246 11.11 -4.94 7.09
C LEU A 246 12.35 -5.62 7.66
N TYR A 247 13.38 -5.83 6.84
CA TYR A 247 14.64 -6.44 7.28
C TYR A 247 15.33 -5.63 8.37
N THR A 248 15.34 -4.30 8.24
CA THR A 248 16.00 -3.40 9.20
C THR A 248 15.34 -3.47 10.58
N PHE A 249 14.01 -3.35 10.63
CA PHE A 249 13.25 -3.31 11.89
C PHE A 249 13.00 -4.67 12.55
N MET A 250 13.20 -5.78 11.84
CA MET A 250 13.07 -7.12 12.43
C MET A 250 14.15 -7.38 13.47
N VAL A 251 13.80 -7.62 14.73
CA VAL A 251 14.79 -7.98 15.76
C VAL A 251 15.17 -9.46 15.65
N LYS A 252 16.45 -9.80 15.88
CA LYS A 252 16.95 -11.19 15.89
C LYS A 252 16.24 -12.03 16.94
#